data_AF-A0A7Y5CKB7-F1
#
_entry.id   AF-A0A7Y5CKB7-F1
#
_cell.length_a   1.000
_cell.length_b   1.000
_cell.length_c   1.000
_cell.angle_alpha   90.00
_cell.angle_beta   90.00
_cell.angle_gamma   90.00
#
_symmetry.space_group_name_H-M   'P 1'
#
loop_
_entity.id
_entity.type
_entity.pdbx_description
1 polymer ?
#
loop_
_entity_poly.entity_id
_entity_poly.type
_entity_poly.pdbx_seq_one_letter_code
_entity_poly.pdbx_strand_id
1 'polypeptide(L)'
;MKPVKPRMPAPPATELAEQAIPRLLEAHGGLIYNLGLRMCGRQTDAEDLVQETFLRAFRKWEQFEGRAQPGTWLYTIAVRTCKRIKRKRAGQPQRMQSLAELMPTPEEGEIPDLPSGHDGPLEYVLRREAQEAVQHGLTKLPPPFRMALLLKDIVEFSVEEVAQVLGIKEATVKTRVHRGRLLLRKELVKKLPKRKAPPPDHEKQVCLHLLHAKQEALDRGVEFPLAAGELCSRCQSLFATLDLTHEVCLNLKRGPLPEPLHRLLLQEFKHAGRPASKRSVKRPA
;
A
#
# COMPACT_ATOMS: atom_id res chain seq x y z
N MET A 1 3.42 7.80 29.08
CA MET A 1 2.06 7.53 28.55
C MET A 1 1.76 8.58 27.49
N LYS A 2 1.68 8.20 26.22
CA LYS A 2 1.30 9.14 25.14
C LYS A 2 -0.24 9.23 25.11
N PRO A 3 -0.83 10.40 24.83
CA PRO A 3 -2.28 10.53 24.80
C PRO A 3 -2.82 9.68 23.64
N VAL A 4 -3.53 8.61 23.99
CA VAL A 4 -4.43 7.92 23.06
C VAL A 4 -5.50 8.96 22.74
N LYS A 5 -5.52 9.48 21.51
CA LYS A 5 -6.65 10.28 21.04
C LYS A 5 -7.91 9.46 21.32
N PRO A 6 -8.88 9.97 22.09
CA PRO A 6 -10.09 9.22 22.36
C PRO A 6 -10.75 8.92 21.02
N ARG A 7 -10.88 7.63 20.69
CA ARG A 7 -11.73 7.18 19.59
C ARG A 7 -13.14 7.60 19.96
N MET A 8 -13.59 8.71 19.39
CA MET A 8 -15.01 9.03 19.40
C MET A 8 -15.74 7.85 18.75
N PRO A 9 -16.81 7.31 19.34
CA PRO A 9 -17.72 6.47 18.58
C PRO A 9 -18.19 7.31 17.39
N ALA A 10 -17.92 6.83 16.17
CA ALA A 10 -18.47 7.45 14.98
C ALA A 10 -20.01 7.46 15.13
N PRO A 11 -20.69 8.55 14.75
CA PRO A 11 -22.15 8.58 14.81
C PRO A 11 -22.70 7.39 14.01
N PRO A 12 -23.84 6.80 14.43
CA PRO A 12 -24.51 5.78 13.63
C PRO A 12 -24.77 6.33 12.23
N ALA A 13 -24.81 5.47 11.22
CA ALA A 13 -25.00 5.83 9.81
C ALA A 13 -26.23 6.73 9.58
N THR A 14 -26.09 8.03 9.79
CA THR A 14 -27.08 9.06 9.45
C THR A 14 -26.97 9.47 8.00
N GLU A 15 -25.80 9.24 7.37
CA GLU A 15 -25.58 9.42 5.95
C GLU A 15 -26.16 8.22 5.18
N LEU A 16 -27.05 8.49 4.21
CA LEU A 16 -27.60 7.46 3.33
C LEU A 16 -26.53 6.90 2.38
N ALA A 17 -26.71 5.66 1.93
CA ALA A 17 -25.77 5.00 0.99
C ALA A 17 -25.56 5.82 -0.30
N GLU A 18 -26.62 6.48 -0.77
CA GLU A 18 -26.62 7.36 -1.94
C GLU A 18 -25.68 8.57 -1.82
N GLN A 19 -25.34 8.97 -0.61
CA GLN A 19 -24.43 10.10 -0.34
C GLN A 19 -23.03 9.59 0.00
N ALA A 20 -22.95 8.61 0.89
CA ALA A 20 -21.68 8.08 1.39
C ALA A 20 -20.85 7.38 0.31
N ILE A 21 -21.49 6.52 -0.51
CA ILE A 21 -20.77 5.67 -1.46
C ILE A 21 -20.18 6.48 -2.63
N PRO A 22 -20.89 7.42 -3.28
CA PRO A 22 -20.28 8.30 -4.27
C PRO A 22 -19.09 9.09 -3.70
N ARG A 23 -19.20 9.64 -2.50
CA ARG A 23 -18.09 10.34 -1.84
C ARG A 23 -16.88 9.43 -1.62
N LEU A 24 -17.11 8.18 -1.20
CA LEU A 24 -16.05 7.18 -1.08
C LEU A 24 -15.48 6.76 -2.44
N LEU A 25 -16.28 6.75 -3.50
CA LEU A 25 -15.84 6.47 -4.87
C LEU A 25 -14.85 7.55 -5.35
N GLU A 26 -15.15 8.83 -5.11
CA GLU A 26 -14.23 9.92 -5.45
C GLU A 26 -12.91 9.79 -4.67
N ALA A 27 -13.00 9.51 -3.36
CA ALA A 27 -11.82 9.45 -2.50
C ALA A 27 -10.94 8.21 -2.72
N HIS A 28 -11.53 7.06 -3.06
CA HIS A 28 -10.84 5.77 -3.05
C HIS A 28 -10.92 4.96 -4.35
N GLY A 29 -11.78 5.34 -5.30
CA GLY A 29 -11.98 4.60 -6.54
C GLY A 29 -10.70 4.40 -7.34
N GLY A 30 -9.97 5.50 -7.58
CA GLY A 30 -8.68 5.45 -8.28
C GLY A 30 -7.63 4.61 -7.53
N LEU A 31 -7.60 4.68 -6.20
CA LEU A 31 -6.67 3.89 -5.38
C LEU A 31 -6.99 2.39 -5.40
N ILE A 32 -8.27 2.02 -5.31
CA ILE A 32 -8.71 0.63 -5.35
C ILE A 32 -8.46 0.04 -6.74
N TYR A 33 -8.70 0.81 -7.80
CA TYR A 33 -8.35 0.43 -9.17
C TYR A 33 -6.85 0.14 -9.32
N ASN A 34 -6.03 1.08 -8.86
CA ASN A 34 -4.58 0.97 -8.87
C ASN A 34 -4.04 -0.20 -8.03
N LEU A 35 -4.68 -0.48 -6.90
CA LEU A 35 -4.40 -1.67 -6.09
C LEU A 35 -4.74 -2.94 -6.87
N GLY A 36 -5.88 -2.96 -7.57
CA GLY A 36 -6.30 -4.05 -8.46
C GLY A 36 -5.27 -4.35 -9.55
N LEU A 37 -4.80 -3.31 -10.24
CA LEU A 37 -3.76 -3.44 -11.27
C LEU A 37 -2.49 -4.09 -10.71
N ARG A 38 -2.01 -3.63 -9.53
CA ARG A 38 -0.78 -4.15 -8.91
C ARG A 38 -0.93 -5.55 -8.32
N MET A 39 -2.15 -5.93 -7.92
CA MET A 39 -2.42 -7.24 -7.31
C MET A 39 -2.79 -8.34 -8.32
N CYS A 40 -3.52 -7.97 -9.37
CA CYS A 40 -4.11 -8.88 -10.35
C CYS A 40 -3.43 -8.81 -11.73
N GLY A 41 -2.78 -7.70 -12.08
CA GLY A 41 -2.00 -7.54 -13.31
C GLY A 41 -2.82 -7.32 -14.59
N ARG A 42 -4.15 -7.27 -14.52
CA ARG A 42 -5.05 -7.03 -15.65
C ARG A 42 -6.01 -5.89 -15.36
N GLN A 43 -6.30 -5.11 -16.40
CA GLN A 43 -7.27 -4.03 -16.33
C GLN A 43 -8.67 -4.53 -15.96
N THR A 44 -9.17 -5.55 -16.65
CA THR A 44 -10.50 -6.12 -16.38
C THR A 44 -10.65 -6.58 -14.93
N ASP A 45 -9.62 -7.20 -14.35
CA ASP A 45 -9.64 -7.63 -12.95
C ASP A 45 -9.66 -6.44 -11.96
N ALA A 46 -9.05 -5.32 -12.34
CA ALA A 46 -9.06 -4.10 -11.55
C ALA A 46 -10.42 -3.39 -11.64
N GLU A 47 -11.04 -3.38 -12.83
CA GLU A 47 -12.38 -2.85 -13.05
C GLU A 47 -13.43 -3.67 -12.26
N ASP A 48 -13.39 -4.99 -12.37
CA ASP A 48 -14.22 -5.92 -11.60
C ASP A 48 -14.04 -5.72 -10.09
N LEU A 49 -12.79 -5.55 -9.63
CA LEU A 49 -12.49 -5.30 -8.22
C LEU A 49 -13.19 -4.02 -7.73
N VAL A 50 -13.06 -2.91 -8.46
CA VAL A 50 -13.70 -1.65 -8.08
C VAL A 50 -15.20 -1.82 -8.09
N GLN A 51 -15.77 -2.31 -9.19
CA GLN A 51 -17.21 -2.43 -9.36
C GLN A 51 -17.83 -3.29 -8.27
N GLU A 52 -17.29 -4.49 -8.05
CA GLU A 52 -17.80 -5.40 -7.04
C GLU A 52 -17.59 -4.87 -5.62
N THR A 53 -16.51 -4.13 -5.36
CA THR A 53 -16.27 -3.50 -4.05
C THR A 53 -17.34 -2.46 -3.73
N PHE A 54 -17.58 -1.51 -4.65
CA PHE A 54 -18.50 -0.42 -4.38
C PHE A 54 -19.97 -0.86 -4.43
N LEU A 55 -20.35 -1.79 -5.31
CA LEU A 55 -21.71 -2.35 -5.29
C LEU A 55 -21.99 -3.12 -4.00
N ARG A 56 -21.01 -3.84 -3.47
CA ARG A 56 -21.13 -4.51 -2.16
C ARG A 56 -21.18 -3.50 -1.02
N ALA A 57 -20.38 -2.45 -1.08
CA ALA A 57 -20.39 -1.38 -0.08
C ALA A 57 -21.76 -0.69 -0.05
N PHE A 58 -22.32 -0.35 -1.21
CA PHE A 58 -23.65 0.24 -1.33
C PHE A 58 -24.74 -0.63 -0.69
N ARG A 59 -24.78 -1.91 -1.03
CA ARG A 59 -25.78 -2.85 -0.48
C ARG A 59 -25.64 -3.11 1.01
N LYS A 60 -24.44 -2.90 1.58
CA LYS A 60 -24.14 -3.20 2.98
C LYS A 60 -23.97 -1.95 3.84
N TRP A 61 -24.20 -0.77 3.27
CA TRP A 61 -23.97 0.49 3.96
C TRP A 61 -24.87 0.63 5.20
N GLU A 62 -26.13 0.21 5.12
CA GLU A 62 -27.05 0.22 6.26
C GLU A 62 -26.61 -0.72 7.41
N GLN A 63 -25.79 -1.73 7.11
CA GLN A 63 -25.22 -2.66 8.09
C GLN A 63 -23.87 -2.19 8.64
N PHE A 64 -23.39 -1.02 8.23
CA PHE A 64 -22.13 -0.47 8.71
C PHE A 64 -22.32 0.15 10.10
N GLU A 65 -21.82 -0.55 11.11
CA GLU A 65 -21.97 -0.21 12.53
C GLU A 65 -20.98 0.85 13.05
N GLY A 66 -20.20 1.53 12.18
CA GLY A 66 -19.27 2.58 12.61
C GLY A 66 -18.06 2.11 13.44
N ARG A 67 -17.81 0.80 13.54
CA ARG A 67 -16.66 0.22 14.28
C ARG A 67 -15.29 0.47 13.65
N ALA A 68 -15.26 1.07 12.46
CA ALA A 68 -14.07 1.42 11.69
C ALA A 68 -14.31 2.76 11.01
N GLN A 69 -13.26 3.40 10.47
CA GLN A 69 -13.49 4.47 9.49
C GLN A 69 -14.13 3.88 8.21
N PRO A 70 -15.04 4.60 7.52
CA PRO A 70 -15.67 4.11 6.29
C PRO A 70 -14.68 3.63 5.22
N GLY A 71 -13.54 4.34 5.08
CA GLY A 71 -12.44 3.92 4.19
C GLY A 71 -11.86 2.56 4.60
N THR A 72 -11.49 2.37 5.86
CA THR A 72 -10.96 1.09 6.38
C THR A 72 -11.96 -0.07 6.15
N TRP A 73 -13.25 0.17 6.37
CA TRP A 73 -14.29 -0.81 6.08
C TRP A 73 -14.40 -1.13 4.58
N LEU A 74 -14.39 -0.12 3.71
CA LEU A 74 -14.38 -0.27 2.25
C LEU A 74 -13.20 -1.13 1.78
N TYR A 75 -12.00 -0.88 2.30
CA TYR A 75 -10.82 -1.67 1.95
C TYR A 75 -10.89 -3.11 2.47
N THR A 76 -11.61 -3.37 3.56
CA THR A 76 -11.90 -4.74 4.00
C THR A 76 -12.72 -5.50 2.95
N ILE A 77 -13.69 -4.81 2.32
CA ILE A 77 -14.46 -5.36 1.19
C ILE A 77 -13.53 -5.56 -0.02
N ALA A 78 -12.72 -4.56 -0.37
CA ALA A 78 -11.81 -4.59 -1.51
C ALA A 78 -10.81 -5.76 -1.41
N VAL A 79 -10.13 -5.92 -0.27
CA VAL A 79 -9.16 -7.00 -0.08
C VAL A 79 -9.82 -8.38 -0.17
N ARG A 80 -11.02 -8.55 0.37
CA ARG A 80 -11.78 -9.81 0.25
C ARG A 80 -12.15 -10.10 -1.20
N THR A 81 -12.60 -9.09 -1.95
CA THR A 81 -12.90 -9.20 -3.38
C THR A 81 -11.65 -9.54 -4.19
N CYS A 82 -10.54 -8.84 -3.97
CA CYS A 82 -9.26 -9.11 -4.63
C CYS A 82 -8.78 -10.55 -4.39
N LYS A 83 -8.84 -11.03 -3.13
CA LYS A 83 -8.51 -12.44 -2.79
C LYS A 83 -9.41 -13.43 -3.53
N ARG A 84 -10.72 -13.16 -3.68
CA ARG A 84 -11.64 -14.02 -4.44
C ARG A 84 -11.29 -14.06 -5.93
N ILE A 85 -11.07 -12.90 -6.57
CA ILE A 85 -10.69 -12.79 -7.99
C ILE A 85 -9.40 -13.59 -8.24
N LYS A 86 -8.41 -13.48 -7.35
CA LYS A 86 -7.14 -14.19 -7.45
C LYS A 86 -7.26 -15.70 -7.19
N ARG A 87 -8.03 -16.13 -6.19
CA ARG A 87 -8.23 -17.56 -5.85
C ARG A 87 -8.88 -18.35 -6.99
N LYS A 88 -9.82 -17.75 -7.72
CA LYS A 88 -10.44 -18.37 -8.90
C LYS A 88 -9.43 -18.75 -9.99
N ARG A 89 -8.17 -18.30 -9.90
CA ARG A 89 -7.15 -18.42 -10.94
C ARG A 89 -5.79 -18.92 -10.46
N ALA A 90 -5.62 -19.26 -9.18
CA ALA A 90 -4.30 -19.60 -8.62
C ALA A 90 -4.23 -21.05 -8.11
N GLY A 91 -3.35 -21.84 -8.72
CA GLY A 91 -2.75 -23.04 -8.15
C GLY A 91 -1.24 -22.82 -8.01
N GLN A 92 -0.76 -22.67 -6.77
CA GLN A 92 0.58 -23.09 -6.27
C GLN A 92 0.88 -22.43 -4.90
N PRO A 93 1.48 -23.17 -3.95
CA PRO A 93 2.00 -22.62 -2.70
C PRO A 93 3.33 -21.88 -2.91
N GLN A 94 3.56 -20.78 -2.16
CA GLN A 94 4.83 -20.04 -2.17
C GLN A 94 5.59 -20.24 -0.85
N ARG A 95 6.91 -20.45 -0.93
CA ARG A 95 7.82 -20.48 0.23
C ARG A 95 8.09 -19.04 0.73
N MET A 96 8.11 -18.86 2.05
CA MET A 96 8.48 -17.60 2.70
C MET A 96 9.94 -17.66 3.17
N GLN A 97 10.77 -16.69 2.77
CA GLN A 97 12.16 -16.51 3.23
C GLN A 97 12.21 -15.84 4.62
N SER A 98 13.28 -16.05 5.37
CA SER A 98 13.49 -15.41 6.68
C SER A 98 13.95 -13.94 6.56
N LEU A 99 13.80 -13.13 7.63
CA LEU A 99 14.21 -11.71 7.59
C LEU A 99 15.74 -11.56 7.52
N ALA A 100 16.48 -12.46 8.15
CA ALA A 100 17.94 -12.47 8.14
C ALA A 100 18.51 -12.73 6.73
N GLU A 101 17.83 -13.52 5.91
CA GLU A 101 18.18 -13.77 4.49
C GLU A 101 17.96 -12.55 3.58
N LEU A 102 17.17 -11.57 4.03
CA LEU A 102 16.84 -10.37 3.26
C LEU A 102 17.69 -9.15 3.63
N MET A 103 18.52 -9.28 4.67
CA MET A 103 19.54 -8.29 4.99
C MET A 103 20.55 -8.20 3.83
N PRO A 104 20.96 -6.99 3.40
CA PRO A 104 22.19 -6.86 2.65
C PRO A 104 23.31 -7.43 3.51
N THR A 105 24.04 -8.41 2.98
CA THR A 105 25.20 -8.99 3.68
C THR A 105 26.16 -7.86 4.08
N PRO A 106 26.60 -7.79 5.35
CA PRO A 106 27.54 -6.78 5.83
C PRO A 106 28.88 -6.74 5.08
N GLU A 107 29.18 -7.79 4.33
CA GLU A 107 30.50 -8.09 3.77
C GLU A 107 30.66 -7.73 2.28
N GLU A 108 29.58 -7.37 1.57
CA GLU A 108 29.72 -6.85 0.21
C GLU A 108 30.33 -5.44 0.27
N GLY A 109 31.53 -5.29 -0.28
CA GLY A 109 32.33 -4.06 -0.24
C GLY A 109 31.76 -2.89 -1.05
N GLU A 110 30.59 -3.05 -1.66
CA GLU A 110 29.91 -2.04 -2.46
C GLU A 110 28.53 -1.68 -1.87
N ILE A 111 28.20 -0.40 -1.88
CA ILE A 111 26.90 0.13 -1.49
C ILE A 111 26.31 1.01 -2.60
N PRO A 112 24.98 1.15 -2.67
CA PRO A 112 24.33 2.10 -3.57
C PRO A 112 24.88 3.52 -3.38
N ASP A 113 25.18 4.18 -4.49
CA ASP A 113 25.64 5.55 -4.53
C ASP A 113 24.48 6.47 -4.91
N LEU A 114 23.80 7.00 -3.89
CA LEU A 114 22.74 7.98 -4.09
C LEU A 114 23.34 9.38 -4.01
N PRO A 115 23.14 10.25 -5.04
CA PRO A 115 23.59 11.63 -4.97
C PRO A 115 22.99 12.34 -3.75
N SER A 116 23.82 13.10 -3.04
CA SER A 116 23.43 13.88 -1.86
C SER A 116 23.30 15.36 -2.28
N GLY A 117 22.25 15.74 -3.02
CA GLY A 117 22.08 17.13 -3.45
C GLY A 117 20.97 17.34 -4.49
N HIS A 118 20.28 18.46 -4.36
CA HIS A 118 19.01 18.79 -5.04
C HIS A 118 19.13 19.17 -6.52
N ASP A 119 18.13 18.72 -7.29
CA ASP A 119 17.57 19.29 -8.53
C ASP A 119 18.52 19.36 -9.75
N GLY A 120 19.33 18.31 -9.92
CA GLY A 120 20.09 18.08 -11.15
C GLY A 120 19.36 17.16 -12.15
N PRO A 121 19.68 17.23 -13.46
CA PRO A 121 19.17 16.27 -14.46
C PRO A 121 19.40 14.80 -14.08
N LEU A 122 20.51 14.52 -13.38
CA LEU A 122 20.85 13.19 -12.88
C LEU A 122 19.84 12.69 -11.83
N GLU A 123 19.35 13.55 -10.95
CA GLU A 123 18.39 13.17 -9.91
C GLU A 123 17.02 12.81 -10.53
N TYR A 124 16.59 13.57 -11.54
CA TYR A 124 15.36 13.27 -12.27
C TYR A 124 15.40 11.88 -12.93
N VAL A 125 16.52 11.56 -13.59
CA VAL A 125 16.73 10.23 -14.19
C VAL A 125 16.69 9.14 -13.12
N LEU A 126 17.42 9.32 -12.02
CA LEU A 126 17.44 8.35 -10.91
C LEU A 126 16.06 8.13 -10.30
N ARG A 127 15.26 9.18 -10.11
CA ARG A 127 13.89 9.05 -9.58
C ARG A 127 12.98 8.30 -10.55
N ARG A 128 13.12 8.53 -11.86
CA ARG A 128 12.38 7.76 -12.88
C ARG A 128 12.77 6.29 -12.88
N GLU A 129 14.07 5.98 -12.88
CA GLU A 129 14.56 4.61 -12.79
C GLU A 129 14.11 3.93 -11.50
N ALA A 130 14.12 4.67 -10.38
CA ALA A 130 13.62 4.19 -9.11
C ALA A 130 12.12 3.88 -9.16
N GLN A 131 11.33 4.75 -9.79
CA GLN A 131 9.90 4.54 -10.00
C GLN A 131 9.61 3.28 -10.82
N GLU A 132 10.34 3.06 -11.92
CA GLU A 132 10.21 1.87 -12.75
C GLU A 132 10.64 0.60 -11.99
N ALA A 133 11.75 0.66 -11.26
CA ALA A 133 12.26 -0.46 -10.47
C ALA A 133 11.30 -0.85 -9.34
N VAL A 134 10.71 0.13 -8.65
CA VAL A 134 9.70 -0.11 -7.60
C VAL A 134 8.41 -0.66 -8.19
N GLN A 135 7.90 -0.11 -9.29
CA GLN A 135 6.70 -0.65 -9.94
C GLN A 135 6.89 -2.11 -10.36
N HIS A 136 8.03 -2.42 -11.00
CA HIS A 136 8.38 -3.79 -11.36
C HIS A 136 8.54 -4.68 -10.12
N GLY A 137 9.25 -4.21 -9.10
CA GLY A 137 9.48 -4.95 -7.86
C GLY A 137 8.19 -5.30 -7.12
N LEU A 138 7.21 -4.38 -7.09
CA LEU A 138 5.87 -4.64 -6.54
C LEU A 138 5.21 -5.86 -7.21
N THR A 139 5.37 -6.03 -8.53
CA THR A 139 4.80 -7.18 -9.26
C THR A 139 5.49 -8.52 -8.97
N LYS A 140 6.71 -8.49 -8.41
CA LYS A 140 7.48 -9.68 -8.01
C LYS A 140 7.27 -10.08 -6.55
N LEU A 141 6.81 -9.15 -5.70
CA LEU A 141 6.61 -9.42 -4.28
C LEU A 141 5.59 -10.55 -4.06
N PRO A 142 5.85 -11.49 -3.14
CA PRO A 142 4.85 -12.43 -2.68
C PRO A 142 3.55 -11.72 -2.24
N PRO A 143 2.36 -12.24 -2.57
CA PRO A 143 1.08 -11.54 -2.37
C PRO A 143 0.84 -11.04 -0.93
N PRO A 144 1.19 -11.78 0.15
CA PRO A 144 1.01 -11.29 1.50
C PRO A 144 1.84 -10.04 1.83
N PHE A 145 3.07 -9.96 1.31
CA PHE A 145 3.95 -8.80 1.52
C PHE A 145 3.49 -7.63 0.63
N ARG A 146 3.18 -7.93 -0.63
CA ARG A 146 2.66 -6.94 -1.58
C ARG A 146 1.42 -6.24 -1.04
N MET A 147 0.40 -7.00 -0.61
CA MET A 147 -0.85 -6.41 -0.13
C MET A 147 -0.63 -5.55 1.12
N ALA A 148 0.17 -6.01 2.09
CA ALA A 148 0.48 -5.24 3.29
C ALA A 148 1.20 -3.93 2.94
N LEU A 149 2.15 -3.97 2.01
CA LEU A 149 2.91 -2.80 1.58
C LEU A 149 2.06 -1.81 0.78
N LEU A 150 1.18 -2.28 -0.13
CA LEU A 150 0.24 -1.41 -0.84
C LEU A 150 -0.66 -0.65 0.12
N LEU A 151 -1.20 -1.31 1.15
CA LEU A 151 -2.05 -0.66 2.13
C LEU A 151 -1.26 0.33 3.03
N LYS A 152 -0.04 -0.03 3.45
CA LYS A 152 0.75 0.78 4.38
C LYS A 152 1.48 1.96 3.71
N ASP A 153 2.07 1.74 2.54
CA ASP A 153 3.02 2.68 1.91
C ASP A 153 2.45 3.38 0.67
N ILE A 154 1.27 2.98 0.17
CA ILE A 154 0.60 3.66 -0.97
C ILE A 154 -0.76 4.22 -0.55
N VAL A 155 -1.58 3.42 0.14
CA VAL A 155 -2.86 3.88 0.69
C VAL A 155 -2.66 4.68 1.98
N GLU A 156 -1.48 4.55 2.61
CA GLU A 156 -1.08 5.28 3.83
C GLU A 156 -1.90 4.95 5.08
N PHE A 157 -2.42 3.72 5.17
CA PHE A 157 -3.08 3.26 6.39
C PHE A 157 -2.09 3.05 7.53
N SER A 158 -2.52 3.32 8.75
CA SER A 158 -1.78 2.95 9.95
C SER A 158 -1.63 1.43 10.06
N VAL A 159 -0.65 0.96 10.85
CA VAL A 159 -0.46 -0.49 11.10
C VAL A 159 -1.73 -1.14 11.65
N GLU A 160 -2.47 -0.42 12.50
CA GLU A 160 -3.75 -0.86 13.07
C GLU A 160 -4.82 -1.02 11.97
N GLU A 161 -4.98 -0.02 11.09
CA GLU A 161 -5.95 -0.08 10.00
C GLU A 161 -5.61 -1.19 9.00
N VAL A 162 -4.33 -1.39 8.68
CA VAL A 162 -3.88 -2.51 7.84
C VAL A 162 -4.20 -3.84 8.52
N ALA A 163 -3.98 -3.96 9.83
CA ALA A 163 -4.32 -5.17 10.61
C ALA A 163 -5.82 -5.47 10.54
N GLN A 164 -6.66 -4.44 10.71
CA GLN A 164 -8.12 -4.54 10.61
C GLN A 164 -8.58 -4.96 9.21
N VAL A 165 -8.07 -4.31 8.15
CA VAL A 165 -8.39 -4.61 6.75
C VAL A 165 -7.99 -6.05 6.38
N LEU A 166 -6.82 -6.49 6.82
CA LEU A 166 -6.28 -7.81 6.48
C LEU A 166 -6.84 -8.92 7.38
N GLY A 167 -7.38 -8.58 8.56
CA GLY A 167 -7.82 -9.54 9.58
C GLY A 167 -6.67 -10.31 10.21
N ILE A 168 -5.56 -9.63 10.51
CA ILE A 168 -4.34 -10.24 11.11
C ILE A 168 -3.81 -9.37 12.26
N LYS A 169 -2.88 -9.90 13.07
CA LYS A 169 -2.25 -9.14 14.16
C LYS A 169 -1.34 -8.03 13.62
N GLU A 170 -1.25 -6.91 14.34
CA GLU A 170 -0.34 -5.79 13.99
C GLU A 170 1.12 -6.23 13.87
N ALA A 171 1.60 -7.10 14.75
CA ALA A 171 2.96 -7.65 14.66
C ALA A 171 3.20 -8.40 13.32
N THR A 172 2.18 -9.09 12.81
CA THR A 172 2.23 -9.74 11.49
C THR A 172 2.23 -8.71 10.37
N VAL A 173 1.49 -7.60 10.51
CA VAL A 173 1.55 -6.47 9.56
C VAL A 173 2.96 -5.90 9.51
N LYS A 174 3.53 -5.51 10.65
CA LYS A 174 4.90 -4.97 10.73
C LYS A 174 5.90 -5.89 10.04
N THR A 175 5.88 -7.18 10.39
CA THR A 175 6.75 -8.17 9.77
C THR A 175 6.59 -8.23 8.24
N ARG A 176 5.36 -8.20 7.73
CA ARG A 176 5.09 -8.26 6.28
C ARG A 176 5.52 -6.99 5.56
N VAL A 177 5.24 -5.82 6.14
CA VAL A 177 5.62 -4.51 5.58
C VAL A 177 7.14 -4.39 5.55
N HIS A 178 7.80 -4.69 6.67
CA HIS A 178 9.25 -4.58 6.80
C HIS A 178 9.98 -5.48 5.78
N ARG A 179 9.55 -6.74 5.67
CA ARG A 179 10.07 -7.65 4.63
C ARG A 179 9.75 -7.17 3.23
N GLY A 180 8.54 -6.65 3.00
CA GLY A 180 8.13 -6.07 1.73
C GLY A 180 9.04 -4.93 1.29
N ARG A 181 9.36 -4.00 2.20
CA ARG A 181 10.25 -2.86 1.93
C ARG A 181 11.66 -3.32 1.59
N LEU A 182 12.21 -4.29 2.33
CA LEU A 182 13.53 -4.85 2.03
C LEU A 182 13.60 -5.56 0.68
N LEU A 183 12.58 -6.37 0.36
CA LEU A 183 12.48 -7.04 -0.94
C LEU A 183 12.36 -6.03 -2.10
N LEU A 184 11.57 -4.97 -1.90
CA LEU A 184 11.37 -3.93 -2.90
C LEU A 184 12.63 -3.10 -3.10
N ARG A 185 13.28 -2.72 -2.00
CA ARG A 185 14.60 -2.08 -2.01
C ARG A 185 15.63 -2.92 -2.76
N LYS A 186 15.63 -4.24 -2.58
CA LYS A 186 16.55 -5.14 -3.30
C LYS A 186 16.37 -5.06 -4.82
N GLU A 187 15.13 -4.89 -5.31
CA GLU A 187 14.88 -4.68 -6.74
C GLU A 187 15.33 -3.29 -7.20
N LEU A 188 15.12 -2.25 -6.39
CA LEU A 188 15.60 -0.88 -6.65
C LEU A 188 17.13 -0.83 -6.78
N VAL A 189 17.84 -1.35 -5.78
CA VAL A 189 19.31 -1.28 -5.70
C VAL A 189 20.02 -1.95 -6.87
N LYS A 190 19.40 -2.93 -7.55
CA LYS A 190 19.97 -3.55 -8.75
C LYS A 190 20.16 -2.59 -9.91
N LYS A 191 19.44 -1.46 -9.91
CA LYS A 191 19.47 -0.44 -10.96
C LYS A 191 20.29 0.78 -10.59
N LEU A 192 20.68 0.91 -9.32
CA LEU A 192 21.45 2.06 -8.84
C LEU A 192 22.96 1.85 -9.07
N PRO A 193 23.71 2.94 -9.34
CA PRO A 193 25.16 2.88 -9.32
C PRO A 193 25.67 2.49 -7.93
N LYS A 194 26.86 1.90 -7.89
CA LYS A 194 27.48 1.42 -6.66
C LYS A 194 28.84 2.04 -6.46
N ARG A 195 29.21 2.24 -5.20
CA ARG A 195 30.55 2.67 -4.78
C ARG A 195 31.10 1.77 -3.70
N LYS A 196 32.43 1.73 -3.56
CA LYS A 196 33.07 1.01 -2.46
C LYS A 196 32.74 1.66 -1.12
N ALA A 197 32.61 0.84 -0.08
CA ALA A 197 32.42 1.28 1.28
C ALA A 197 33.22 0.42 2.27
N PRO A 198 33.71 1.02 3.37
CA PRO A 198 34.33 0.27 4.45
C PRO A 198 33.32 -0.71 5.10
N PRO A 199 33.81 -1.73 5.82
CA PRO A 199 32.96 -2.57 6.66
C PRO A 199 32.19 -1.72 7.68
N PRO A 200 31.06 -2.22 8.22
CA PRO A 200 30.30 -1.47 9.21
C PRO A 200 31.12 -1.22 10.48
N ASP A 201 30.96 -0.02 11.06
CA ASP A 201 31.68 0.41 12.26
C ASP A 201 31.21 -0.30 13.55
N HIS A 202 30.11 -1.04 13.48
CA HIS A 202 29.46 -1.70 14.61
C HIS A 202 29.07 -3.15 14.28
N GLU A 203 28.91 -3.95 15.33
CA GLU A 203 28.48 -5.34 15.22
C GLU A 203 27.16 -5.52 14.46
N LYS A 204 26.99 -6.70 13.85
CA LYS A 204 25.79 -7.05 13.05
C LYS A 204 24.47 -6.83 13.80
N GLN A 205 24.44 -7.06 15.11
CA GLN A 205 23.24 -6.88 15.91
C GLN A 205 22.83 -5.40 16.05
N VAL A 206 23.81 -4.50 16.11
CA VAL A 206 23.55 -3.05 16.14
C VAL A 206 22.97 -2.60 14.80
N CYS A 207 23.51 -3.08 13.68
CA CYS A 207 22.93 -2.83 12.34
C CYS A 207 21.44 -3.23 12.30
N LEU A 208 21.11 -4.40 12.86
CA LEU A 208 19.74 -4.92 12.90
C LEU A 208 18.82 -4.03 13.74
N HIS A 209 19.25 -3.62 14.93
CA HIS A 209 18.47 -2.71 15.78
C HIS A 209 18.21 -1.37 15.09
N LEU A 210 19.23 -0.79 14.45
CA LEU A 210 19.10 0.46 13.68
C LEU A 210 18.10 0.29 12.51
N LEU A 211 18.20 -0.81 11.75
CA LEU A 211 17.27 -1.11 10.67
C LEU A 211 15.83 -1.28 11.18
N HIS A 212 15.63 -1.97 12.30
CA HIS A 212 14.32 -2.10 12.91
C HIS A 212 13.76 -0.73 13.31
N ALA A 213 14.56 0.09 13.99
CA ALA A 213 14.16 1.45 14.40
C ALA A 213 13.83 2.34 13.19
N LYS A 214 14.59 2.25 12.09
CA LYS A 214 14.30 2.97 10.84
C LYS A 214 12.95 2.57 10.25
N GLN A 215 12.65 1.28 10.21
CA GLN A 215 11.38 0.81 9.69
C GLN A 215 10.19 1.18 10.58
N GLU A 216 10.40 1.26 11.91
CA GLU A 216 9.38 1.81 12.83
C GLU A 216 9.17 3.31 12.65
N ALA A 217 10.22 4.07 12.33
CA ALA A 217 10.09 5.49 11.99
C ALA A 217 9.24 5.67 10.72
N LEU A 218 9.51 4.89 9.67
CA LEU A 218 8.68 4.84 8.45
C LEU A 218 7.23 4.42 8.72
N ASP A 219 7.02 3.46 9.62
CA ASP A 219 5.66 3.03 9.98
C ASP A 219 4.85 4.15 10.63
N ARG A 220 5.50 4.97 11.45
CA ARG A 220 4.91 6.11 12.15
C ARG A 220 4.87 7.38 11.31
N GLY A 221 5.55 7.42 10.16
CA GLY A 221 5.69 8.62 9.34
C GLY A 221 6.47 9.73 10.05
N VAL A 222 7.47 9.36 10.86
CA VAL A 222 8.33 10.31 11.59
C VAL A 222 9.75 10.22 11.08
N GLU A 223 10.49 11.31 11.22
CA GLU A 223 11.92 11.34 10.93
C GLU A 223 12.68 10.35 11.82
N PHE A 224 13.72 9.76 11.26
CA PHE A 224 14.60 8.87 12.02
C PHE A 224 15.48 9.72 12.95
N PRO A 225 15.60 9.39 14.24
CA PRO A 225 16.16 10.31 15.24
C PRO A 225 17.67 10.51 15.18
N LEU A 226 18.39 9.79 14.32
CA LEU A 226 19.85 9.94 14.17
C LEU A 226 20.18 10.67 12.86
N ALA A 227 21.07 11.65 12.95
CA ALA A 227 21.60 12.37 11.81
C ALA A 227 22.53 11.46 10.98
N ALA A 228 22.76 11.85 9.71
CA ALA A 228 23.63 11.08 8.82
C ALA A 228 25.05 10.90 9.40
N GLY A 229 25.62 11.92 10.04
CA GLY A 229 26.95 11.86 10.67
C GLY A 229 27.07 10.90 11.85
N GLU A 230 25.96 10.39 12.39
CA GLU A 230 25.93 9.43 13.51
C GLU A 230 25.83 7.97 13.02
N LEU A 231 25.67 7.76 11.71
CA LEU A 231 25.52 6.45 11.09
C LEU A 231 26.76 6.11 10.25
N CYS A 232 27.19 4.85 10.25
CA CYS A 232 28.21 4.40 9.31
C CYS A 232 27.72 4.53 7.86
N SER A 233 28.65 4.64 6.90
CA SER A 233 28.33 4.82 5.48
C SER A 233 27.36 3.76 4.90
N ARG A 234 27.45 2.52 5.38
CA ARG A 234 26.57 1.42 4.96
C ARG A 234 25.14 1.61 5.49
N CYS A 235 24.97 2.03 6.74
CA CYS A 235 23.67 2.34 7.33
C CYS A 235 23.02 3.56 6.67
N GLN A 236 23.81 4.61 6.38
CA GLN A 236 23.34 5.78 5.63
C GLN A 236 22.78 5.38 4.26
N SER A 237 23.53 4.60 3.46
CA SER A 237 23.08 4.15 2.14
C SER A 237 21.86 3.21 2.22
N LEU A 238 21.81 2.32 3.21
CA LEU A 238 20.65 1.47 3.47
C LEU A 238 19.39 2.30 3.76
N PHE A 239 19.51 3.35 4.58
CA PHE A 239 18.38 4.18 4.97
C PHE A 239 17.93 5.09 3.84
N ALA A 240 18.86 5.72 3.13
CA ALA A 240 18.56 6.54 1.96
C ALA A 240 17.82 5.74 0.87
N THR A 241 18.23 4.49 0.62
CA THR A 241 17.53 3.62 -0.34
C THR A 241 16.17 3.12 0.14
N LEU A 242 15.97 2.94 1.46
CA LEU A 242 14.64 2.68 2.03
C LEU A 242 13.72 3.89 1.92
N ASP A 243 14.25 5.08 2.18
CA ASP A 243 13.51 6.35 2.07
C ASP A 243 13.08 6.60 0.64
N LEU A 244 13.99 6.46 -0.34
CA LEU A 244 13.66 6.56 -1.75
C LEU A 244 12.60 5.53 -2.16
N THR A 245 12.70 4.29 -1.68
CA THR A 245 11.68 3.25 -1.95
C THR A 245 10.31 3.69 -1.42
N HIS A 246 10.26 4.22 -0.19
CA HIS A 246 9.04 4.67 0.45
C HIS A 246 8.44 5.90 -0.25
N GLU A 247 9.26 6.91 -0.57
CA GLU A 247 8.87 8.10 -1.32
C GLU A 247 8.24 7.73 -2.68
N VAL A 248 8.88 6.83 -3.42
CA VAL A 248 8.34 6.34 -4.69
C VAL A 248 6.98 5.66 -4.48
N CYS A 249 6.83 4.84 -3.44
CA CYS A 249 5.54 4.22 -3.12
C CYS A 249 4.43 5.27 -2.84
N LEU A 250 4.74 6.33 -2.08
CA LEU A 250 3.80 7.42 -1.81
C LEU A 250 3.37 8.13 -3.11
N ASN A 251 4.30 8.31 -4.05
CA ASN A 251 4.01 8.93 -5.34
C ASN A 251 3.18 8.05 -6.30
N LEU A 252 3.20 6.72 -6.11
CA LEU A 252 2.38 5.77 -6.86
C LEU A 252 0.88 5.81 -6.48
N LYS A 253 0.50 6.61 -5.47
CA LYS A 253 -0.89 6.87 -5.07
C LYS A 253 -1.71 7.54 -6.19
N ARG A 254 -1.06 8.17 -7.17
CA ARG A 254 -1.69 8.98 -8.22
C ARG A 254 -2.16 8.11 -9.39
N GLY A 255 -3.47 8.10 -9.64
CA GLY A 255 -4.06 7.55 -10.85
C GLY A 255 -5.59 7.60 -10.77
N PRO A 256 -6.28 8.29 -11.70
CA PRO A 256 -7.73 8.41 -11.65
C PRO A 256 -8.39 7.06 -11.91
N LEU A 257 -9.62 6.91 -11.43
CA LEU A 257 -10.49 5.83 -11.87
C LEU A 257 -10.83 6.06 -13.36
N PRO A 258 -10.82 5.04 -14.23
CA PRO A 258 -11.23 5.22 -15.62
C PRO A 258 -12.64 5.82 -15.72
N GLU A 259 -12.77 6.89 -16.49
CA GLU A 259 -14.02 7.66 -16.62
C GLU A 259 -15.25 6.81 -17.03
N PRO A 260 -15.14 5.83 -17.95
CA PRO A 260 -16.28 4.96 -18.25
C PRO A 260 -16.77 4.15 -17.04
N LEU A 261 -15.84 3.63 -16.24
CA LEU A 261 -16.16 2.84 -15.05
C LEU A 261 -16.73 3.72 -13.93
N HIS A 262 -16.19 4.92 -13.75
CA HIS A 262 -16.69 5.91 -12.79
C HIS A 262 -18.16 6.27 -13.08
N ARG A 263 -18.46 6.66 -14.32
CA ARG A 263 -19.83 6.99 -14.75
C ARG A 263 -20.80 5.82 -14.59
N LEU A 264 -20.37 4.61 -14.94
CA LEU A 264 -21.17 3.40 -14.78
C LEU A 264 -21.59 3.21 -13.30
N LEU A 265 -20.64 3.33 -12.37
CA LEU A 265 -20.93 3.16 -10.94
C LEU A 265 -21.90 4.21 -10.40
N LEU A 266 -21.73 5.48 -10.80
CA LEU A 266 -22.66 6.53 -10.40
C LEU A 266 -24.07 6.30 -10.93
N GLN A 267 -24.22 5.73 -12.14
CA GLN A 267 -25.53 5.35 -12.68
C GLN A 267 -26.15 4.19 -11.88
N GLU A 268 -25.36 3.15 -11.59
CA GLU A 268 -25.79 2.00 -10.79
C GLU A 268 -26.31 2.41 -9.40
N PHE A 269 -25.62 3.32 -8.70
CA PHE A 269 -26.05 3.80 -7.39
C PHE A 269 -27.39 4.55 -7.46
N LYS A 270 -27.59 5.39 -8.49
CA LYS A 270 -28.86 6.10 -8.72
C LYS A 270 -30.02 5.15 -9.00
N HIS A 271 -29.77 4.03 -9.69
CA HIS A 271 -30.79 3.03 -9.96
C HIS A 271 -31.10 2.14 -8.75
N ALA A 272 -30.07 1.79 -7.97
CA ALA A 272 -30.20 0.97 -6.77
C ALA A 272 -30.90 1.70 -5.61
N GLY A 273 -30.77 3.02 -5.54
CA GLY A 273 -31.42 3.88 -4.53
C GLY A 273 -32.91 4.17 -4.78
N ARG A 274 -33.43 3.94 -6.00
CA ARG A 274 -34.84 4.19 -6.29
C ARG A 274 -35.74 3.20 -5.53
N PRO A 275 -36.73 3.66 -4.74
CA PRO A 275 -37.72 2.77 -4.14
C PRO A 275 -38.48 2.02 -5.22
N ALA A 276 -38.83 0.76 -4.94
CA ALA A 276 -39.40 -0.20 -5.89
C ALA A 276 -40.66 0.28 -6.63
N SER A 277 -41.34 1.34 -6.16
CA SER A 277 -42.57 1.87 -6.76
C SER A 277 -42.38 2.59 -8.10
N LYS A 278 -41.15 2.84 -8.56
CA LYS A 278 -40.86 3.49 -9.87
C LYS A 278 -40.32 2.54 -10.95
N ARG A 279 -40.30 1.23 -10.70
CA ARG A 279 -40.05 0.21 -11.74
C ARG A 279 -41.33 -0.09 -12.52
N SER A 280 -41.97 0.94 -13.06
CA SER A 280 -43.14 0.76 -13.94
C SER A 280 -42.68 0.22 -15.28
N VAL A 281 -42.99 -1.05 -15.47
CA VAL A 281 -42.96 -1.82 -16.71
C VAL A 281 -43.64 -1.02 -17.83
N LYS A 282 -42.87 -0.56 -18.82
CA LYS A 282 -43.41 -0.35 -20.17
C LYS A 282 -43.29 -1.68 -20.90
N ARG A 283 -44.36 -2.48 -20.86
CA ARG A 283 -44.58 -3.55 -21.84
C ARG A 283 -45.12 -2.88 -23.12
N PRO A 284 -44.54 -3.11 -24.30
CA PRO A 284 -45.19 -2.73 -25.54
C PRO A 284 -46.39 -3.66 -25.79
N ALA A 285 -47.47 -3.07 -26.29
CA ALA A 285 -48.65 -3.78 -26.80
C ALA A 285 -48.37 -4.39 -28.18
#